data_AF-A0A7S2DT09-F1
#
_entry.id   AF-A0A7S2DT09-F1
#
_cell.length_a   1.000
_cell.length_b   1.000
_cell.length_c   1.000
_cell.angle_alpha   90.00
_cell.angle_beta   90.00
_cell.angle_gamma   90.00
#
_symmetry.space_group_name_H-M   'P 1'
#
loop_
_entity.id
_entity.type
_entity.pdbx_description
1 polymer ?
#
loop_
_entity_poly.entity_id
_entity_poly.type
_entity_poly.pdbx_seq_one_letter_code
_entity_poly.pdbx_strand_id
1 'polypeptide(L)'
;MPLEMSAFIMNSSQVSGAGQLQQTLRIIFPNNDYFAPYRKVGRASVVAWFFQYSVMGFVFQVCDRSFSRALGIEPVVYGEQLMEDPKISKSAAPSISSDAKPRASMAVIIPESTWWMNAKYAGKAIVAPLLAGIIESGVANRAEAQRFFGFEKFASVQNGIRLWQNSRAPQLCRPGWGIVACAAGPGFTANASRNFIMSGTSFVATPSLYRQYFPQEQKSTASLFWFGLGMNIFFGNVLGITQQALWGRTLDMYGRPPHQASYRTVIAEGWRKEGPSAFFTLPKWSSRVLMNAPIQGTMPFFYNQVLPLGEPSVLKFVKKITSVLSRSSVTE
;
A
#
# COMPACT_ATOMS: atom_id res chain seq x y z
N MET A 1 -16.96 -0.81 10.83
CA MET A 1 -16.13 0.37 11.18
C MET A 1 -15.61 0.42 12.62
N PRO A 2 -16.23 -0.22 13.64
CA PRO A 2 -15.61 -0.33 14.98
C PRO A 2 -14.21 -0.96 14.92
N LEU A 3 -14.03 -1.99 14.09
CA LEU A 3 -12.74 -2.66 13.90
C LEU A 3 -11.63 -1.74 13.36
N GLU A 4 -11.98 -0.73 12.56
CA GLU A 4 -10.98 0.19 11.98
C GLU A 4 -10.53 1.23 13.00
N MET A 5 -11.47 1.86 13.70
CA MET A 5 -11.12 2.75 14.80
C MET A 5 -10.39 1.99 15.92
N SER A 6 -10.81 0.76 16.22
CA SER A 6 -10.11 -0.14 17.13
C SER A 6 -8.69 -0.41 16.68
N ALA A 7 -8.48 -0.74 15.40
CA ALA A 7 -7.14 -0.93 14.87
C ALA A 7 -6.31 0.37 14.97
N PHE A 8 -6.88 1.54 14.68
CA PHE A 8 -6.16 2.81 14.80
C PHE A 8 -5.75 3.14 16.23
N ILE A 9 -6.70 3.11 17.17
CA ILE A 9 -6.47 3.45 18.58
C ILE A 9 -5.54 2.43 19.23
N MET A 10 -5.75 1.13 18.97
CA MET A 10 -4.91 0.08 19.55
C MET A 10 -3.48 0.11 19.04
N ASN A 11 -3.23 0.69 17.86
CA ASN A 11 -1.88 0.93 17.33
C ASN A 11 -1.31 2.31 17.70
N SER A 12 -2.04 3.11 18.46
CA SER A 12 -1.56 4.39 18.98
C SER A 12 -0.88 4.24 20.35
N SER A 13 -0.23 5.28 20.83
CA SER A 13 0.27 5.38 22.22
C SER A 13 -0.83 5.56 23.26
N GLN A 14 -2.09 5.72 22.85
CA GLN A 14 -3.24 5.84 23.76
C GLN A 14 -3.60 4.50 24.42
N VAL A 15 -3.11 3.39 23.86
CA VAL A 15 -3.33 2.04 24.38
C VAL A 15 -1.97 1.38 24.62
N SER A 16 -1.69 1.03 25.88
CA SER A 16 -0.41 0.42 26.28
C SER A 16 -0.58 -0.55 27.45
N GLY A 17 0.40 -1.42 27.68
CA GLY A 17 0.36 -2.39 28.79
C GLY A 17 -0.75 -3.44 28.66
N ALA A 18 -1.28 -3.89 29.80
CA ALA A 18 -2.31 -4.94 29.87
C ALA A 18 -3.73 -4.40 29.59
N GLY A 19 -4.61 -5.27 29.07
CA GLY A 19 -6.01 -4.92 28.82
C GLY A 19 -6.23 -4.01 27.61
N GLN A 20 -5.37 -4.10 26.59
CA GLN A 20 -5.39 -3.22 25.41
C GLN A 20 -6.75 -3.15 24.70
N LEU A 21 -7.44 -4.29 24.59
CA LEU A 21 -8.78 -4.34 24.00
C LEU A 21 -9.78 -3.53 24.83
N GLN A 22 -9.74 -3.67 26.15
CA GLN A 22 -10.64 -2.93 27.06
C GLN A 22 -10.34 -1.43 27.02
N GLN A 23 -9.07 -1.03 27.01
CA GLN A 23 -8.67 0.37 26.85
C GLN A 23 -9.18 0.94 25.52
N THR A 24 -9.02 0.19 24.42
CA THR A 24 -9.50 0.57 23.09
C THR A 24 -11.02 0.76 23.09
N LEU A 25 -11.76 -0.19 23.66
CA LEU A 25 -13.22 -0.10 23.75
C LEU A 25 -13.68 1.11 24.57
N ARG A 26 -13.02 1.42 25.69
CA ARG A 26 -13.33 2.61 26.50
C ARG A 26 -13.11 3.92 25.74
N ILE A 27 -12.09 3.99 24.89
CA ILE A 27 -11.80 5.17 24.07
C ILE A 27 -12.83 5.33 22.95
N ILE A 28 -13.24 4.22 22.32
CA ILE A 28 -14.23 4.23 21.23
C ILE A 28 -15.65 4.49 21.77
N PHE A 29 -15.95 3.95 22.94
CA PHE A 29 -17.25 3.99 23.61
C PHE A 29 -17.18 4.80 24.89
N PRO A 30 -17.01 6.13 24.81
CA PRO A 30 -17.13 6.95 25.99
C PRO A 30 -18.52 6.71 26.59
N ASN A 31 -18.56 6.45 27.90
CA ASN A 31 -19.78 6.14 28.67
C ASN A 31 -20.42 4.75 28.41
N ASN A 32 -19.69 3.79 27.84
CA ASN A 32 -20.22 2.46 27.50
C ASN A 32 -21.41 2.49 26.52
N ASP A 33 -21.57 3.56 25.74
CA ASP A 33 -22.60 3.65 24.71
C ASP A 33 -22.15 2.89 23.45
N TYR A 34 -22.26 1.56 23.52
CA TYR A 34 -21.91 0.65 22.40
C TYR A 34 -22.78 0.88 21.15
N PHE A 35 -23.88 1.63 21.29
CA PHE A 35 -24.87 1.91 20.26
C PHE A 35 -24.85 3.37 19.76
N ALA A 36 -23.97 4.22 20.31
CA ALA A 36 -23.83 5.61 19.86
C ALA A 36 -23.68 5.65 18.33
N PRO A 37 -24.42 6.51 17.61
CA PRO A 37 -24.32 6.60 16.16
C PRO A 37 -22.92 7.06 15.76
N TYR A 38 -22.10 6.10 15.34
CA TYR A 38 -20.70 6.29 14.92
C TYR A 38 -20.64 7.25 13.73
N ARG A 39 -20.34 8.53 13.99
CA ARG A 39 -19.96 9.51 12.97
C ARG A 39 -18.57 10.04 13.34
N LYS A 40 -17.63 10.12 12.42
CA LYS A 40 -17.81 10.68 11.06
C LYS A 40 -17.30 9.73 9.97
N VAL A 41 -18.12 8.75 9.60
CA VAL A 41 -18.01 8.13 8.27
C VAL A 41 -18.54 9.13 7.26
N GLY A 42 -17.64 9.90 6.65
CA GLY A 42 -18.03 10.71 5.50
C GLY A 42 -18.38 9.79 4.33
N ARG A 43 -19.17 10.26 3.36
CA ARG A 43 -19.36 9.56 2.07
C ARG A 43 -18.01 9.21 1.43
N ALA A 44 -17.01 10.08 1.62
CA ALA A 44 -15.63 9.88 1.20
C ALA A 44 -14.93 8.69 1.88
N SER A 45 -15.29 8.31 3.11
CA SER A 45 -14.63 7.22 3.84
C SER A 45 -14.98 5.84 3.28
N VAL A 46 -16.23 5.63 2.85
CA VAL A 46 -16.67 4.38 2.22
C VAL A 46 -16.04 4.21 0.84
N VAL A 47 -16.05 5.29 0.06
CA VAL A 47 -15.39 5.37 -1.25
C VAL A 47 -13.89 5.15 -1.11
N ALA A 48 -13.23 5.86 -0.19
CA ALA A 48 -11.80 5.68 0.08
C ALA A 48 -11.50 4.24 0.49
N TRP A 49 -12.27 3.61 1.37
CA TRP A 49 -12.01 2.24 1.79
C TRP A 49 -12.17 1.21 0.66
N PHE A 50 -13.20 1.38 -0.18
CA PHE A 50 -13.43 0.51 -1.33
C PHE A 50 -12.35 0.69 -2.42
N PHE A 51 -11.95 1.93 -2.68
CA PHE A 51 -10.96 2.25 -3.71
C PHE A 51 -9.51 2.20 -3.25
N GLN A 52 -9.21 2.23 -1.95
CA GLN A 52 -7.84 2.26 -1.42
C GLN A 52 -7.02 1.10 -1.97
N TYR A 53 -7.61 -0.09 -1.91
CA TYR A 53 -7.00 -1.28 -2.42
C TYR A 53 -7.10 -1.44 -3.93
N SER A 54 -8.15 -0.94 -4.60
CA SER A 54 -8.27 -0.94 -6.06
C SER A 54 -7.30 0.02 -6.74
N VAL A 55 -7.07 1.20 -6.16
CA VAL A 55 -6.11 2.21 -6.64
C VAL A 55 -4.70 1.68 -6.48
N MET A 56 -4.36 1.10 -5.32
CA MET A 56 -3.01 0.58 -5.08
C MET A 56 -2.60 -0.44 -6.14
N GLY A 57 -3.42 -1.44 -6.44
CA GLY A 57 -3.03 -2.42 -7.45
C GLY A 57 -3.26 -1.97 -8.89
N PHE A 58 -4.15 -1.02 -9.16
CA PHE A 58 -4.17 -0.33 -10.46
C PHE A 58 -2.82 0.36 -10.72
N VAL A 59 -2.34 1.16 -9.75
CA VAL A 59 -1.04 1.83 -9.84
C VAL A 59 0.09 0.81 -9.97
N PHE A 60 0.05 -0.28 -9.18
CA PHE A 60 1.02 -1.36 -9.31
C PHE A 60 1.07 -1.91 -10.73
N GLN A 61 -0.07 -2.26 -11.34
CA GLN A 61 -0.12 -2.83 -12.69
C GLN A 61 0.40 -1.85 -13.75
N VAL A 62 0.04 -0.57 -13.63
CA VAL A 62 0.56 0.48 -14.53
C VAL A 62 2.08 0.59 -14.40
N CYS A 63 2.60 0.65 -13.18
CA CYS A 63 4.04 0.70 -12.92
C CYS A 63 4.75 -0.56 -13.42
N ASP A 64 4.26 -1.74 -13.07
CA ASP A 64 4.82 -3.04 -13.45
C ASP A 64 4.92 -3.16 -14.98
N ARG A 65 3.83 -2.89 -15.71
CA ARG A 65 3.82 -2.93 -17.17
C ARG A 65 4.73 -1.90 -17.81
N SER A 66 4.80 -0.69 -17.24
CA SER A 66 5.67 0.37 -17.76
C SER A 66 7.13 0.00 -17.59
N PHE A 67 7.53 -0.49 -16.42
CA PHE A 67 8.88 -0.97 -16.17
C PHE A 67 9.22 -2.21 -16.98
N SER A 68 8.30 -3.15 -17.12
CA SER A 68 8.48 -4.33 -17.97
C SER A 68 8.78 -3.97 -19.42
N ARG A 69 8.04 -3.01 -20.00
CA ARG A 69 8.31 -2.50 -21.35
C ARG A 69 9.65 -1.77 -21.44
N ALA A 70 9.96 -0.93 -20.45
CA ALA A 70 11.20 -0.15 -20.45
C ALA A 70 12.46 -1.01 -20.28
N LEU A 71 12.38 -2.07 -19.47
CA LEU A 71 13.50 -2.93 -19.12
C LEU A 71 13.62 -4.18 -20.02
N GLY A 72 12.61 -4.43 -20.87
CA GLY A 72 12.55 -5.62 -21.73
C GLY A 72 12.32 -6.92 -20.95
N ILE A 73 11.56 -6.86 -19.85
CA ILE A 73 11.28 -8.03 -18.98
C ILE A 73 9.79 -8.31 -18.87
N GLU A 74 9.42 -9.55 -18.58
CA GLU A 74 8.02 -9.94 -18.42
C GLU A 74 7.35 -9.24 -17.22
N PRO A 75 6.04 -8.89 -17.33
CA PRO A 75 5.25 -8.37 -16.21
C PRO A 75 5.16 -9.39 -15.07
N VAL A 76 4.84 -8.93 -13.87
CA VAL A 76 4.50 -9.84 -12.78
C VAL A 76 3.22 -10.58 -13.17
N VAL A 77 3.14 -11.85 -12.83
CA VAL A 77 2.02 -12.71 -13.19
C VAL A 77 0.79 -12.31 -12.39
N TYR A 78 -0.35 -12.14 -13.06
CA TYR A 78 -1.65 -11.87 -12.45
C TYR A 78 -2.76 -12.49 -13.31
N GLY A 79 -3.97 -12.58 -12.77
CA GLY A 79 -5.13 -13.13 -13.48
C GLY A 79 -5.04 -14.64 -13.68
N GLU A 80 -5.53 -15.10 -14.82
CA GLU A 80 -5.55 -16.51 -15.22
C GLU A 80 -4.15 -17.13 -15.33
N GLN A 81 -3.14 -16.31 -15.64
CA GLN A 81 -1.74 -16.75 -15.74
C GLN A 81 -1.19 -17.35 -14.43
N LEU A 82 -1.81 -17.05 -13.29
CA LEU A 82 -1.46 -17.64 -11.99
C LEU A 82 -1.86 -19.11 -11.88
N MET A 83 -2.88 -19.51 -12.62
CA MET A 83 -3.41 -20.86 -12.64
C MET A 83 -2.70 -21.72 -13.69
N GLU A 84 -1.94 -21.13 -14.60
CA GLU A 84 -1.18 -21.85 -15.61
C GLU A 84 0.07 -22.51 -15.01
N ASP A 85 0.44 -23.67 -15.56
CA ASP A 85 1.67 -24.37 -15.17
C ASP A 85 2.89 -23.52 -15.60
N PRO A 86 3.76 -23.13 -14.66
CA PRO A 86 4.96 -22.36 -14.97
C PRO A 86 5.93 -23.08 -15.92
N LYS A 87 5.86 -24.42 -16.05
CA LYS A 87 6.66 -25.20 -16.99
C LYS A 87 6.15 -25.08 -18.43
N ILE A 88 4.84 -24.91 -18.62
CA ILE A 88 4.23 -24.76 -19.94
C ILE A 88 4.45 -23.34 -20.48
N SER A 89 4.36 -22.31 -19.61
CA SER A 89 4.59 -20.93 -20.06
C SER A 89 6.04 -20.61 -20.42
N LYS A 90 7.02 -21.42 -20.01
CA LYS A 90 8.43 -21.25 -20.40
C LYS A 90 8.78 -21.89 -21.75
N SER A 91 8.00 -22.86 -22.23
CA SER A 91 8.20 -23.45 -23.56
C SER A 91 7.44 -22.70 -24.65
N ALA A 92 6.36 -22.01 -24.28
CA ALA A 92 5.66 -21.05 -25.13
C ALA A 92 6.36 -19.68 -25.05
N ALA A 93 7.48 -19.52 -25.77
CA ALA A 93 7.97 -18.18 -26.09
C ALA A 93 6.80 -17.37 -26.68
N PRO A 94 6.61 -16.09 -26.30
CA PRO A 94 5.46 -15.34 -26.74
C PRO A 94 5.51 -15.15 -28.25
N SER A 95 4.62 -15.83 -28.97
CA SER A 95 4.20 -15.40 -30.29
C SER A 95 3.44 -14.09 -30.11
N ILE A 96 4.17 -12.98 -30.19
CA ILE A 96 3.60 -11.66 -30.43
C ILE A 96 2.93 -11.72 -31.81
N SER A 97 1.67 -12.14 -31.84
CA SER A 97 0.73 -11.92 -32.92
C SER A 97 -0.54 -11.37 -32.28
N SER A 98 -1.18 -10.32 -32.77
CA SER A 98 -1.27 -9.80 -34.14
C SER A 98 -1.42 -8.26 -34.11
N ASP A 99 -1.02 -7.61 -35.21
CA ASP A 99 -1.27 -6.19 -35.56
C ASP A 99 -0.29 -5.08 -35.15
N ALA A 100 0.98 -5.40 -34.88
CA ALA A 100 2.04 -4.37 -34.90
C ALA A 100 2.97 -4.60 -36.11
N LYS A 101 2.91 -3.70 -37.09
CA LYS A 101 3.91 -3.58 -38.16
C LYS A 101 5.32 -3.67 -37.56
N PRO A 102 6.20 -4.56 -38.06
CA PRO A 102 7.54 -4.69 -37.52
C PRO A 102 8.35 -3.44 -37.90
N ARG A 103 8.52 -2.51 -36.94
CA ARG A 103 9.63 -1.56 -37.02
C ARG A 103 10.88 -2.33 -36.67
N ALA A 104 11.73 -2.53 -37.67
CA ALA A 104 13.07 -3.05 -37.54
C ALA A 104 13.87 -2.15 -36.57
N SER A 105 13.87 -2.49 -35.29
CA SER A 105 14.93 -2.10 -34.37
C SER A 105 15.81 -3.32 -34.19
N MET A 106 17.06 -3.23 -34.65
CA MET A 106 18.12 -4.19 -34.35
C MET A 106 18.20 -4.39 -32.83
N ALA A 107 17.54 -5.43 -32.33
CA ALA A 107 17.82 -5.94 -31.00
C ALA A 107 19.06 -6.82 -31.14
N VAL A 108 20.22 -6.25 -30.83
CA VAL A 108 21.42 -7.01 -30.53
C VAL A 108 21.02 -8.01 -29.43
N ILE A 109 20.97 -9.30 -29.77
CA ILE A 109 20.80 -10.38 -28.81
C ILE A 109 22.14 -10.51 -28.09
N ILE A 110 22.40 -9.60 -27.16
CA ILE A 110 23.38 -9.85 -26.10
C ILE A 110 22.68 -10.88 -25.20
N PRO A 111 23.26 -12.07 -24.96
CA PRO A 111 22.75 -12.95 -23.92
C PRO A 111 22.97 -12.21 -22.60
N GLU A 112 21.97 -11.43 -22.16
CA GLU A 112 22.02 -10.82 -20.84
C GLU A 112 22.20 -11.97 -19.86
N SER A 113 23.38 -12.01 -19.24
CA SER A 113 23.70 -12.99 -18.22
C SER A 113 22.57 -13.02 -17.20
N THR A 114 22.12 -14.23 -16.83
CA THR A 114 20.94 -14.50 -16.00
C THR A 114 20.81 -13.60 -14.76
N TRP A 115 21.94 -13.16 -14.19
CA TRP A 115 21.98 -12.25 -13.04
C TRP A 115 21.41 -10.85 -13.33
N TRP A 116 21.62 -10.31 -14.54
CA TRP A 116 21.18 -8.96 -14.91
C TRP A 116 19.67 -8.93 -15.16
N MET A 117 19.13 -9.95 -15.82
CA MET A 117 17.68 -10.16 -15.95
C MET A 117 17.01 -10.31 -14.58
N ASN A 118 17.63 -11.08 -13.67
CA ASN A 118 17.15 -11.21 -12.30
C ASN A 118 17.21 -9.88 -11.54
N ALA A 119 18.28 -9.08 -11.73
CA ALA A 119 18.41 -7.77 -11.11
C ALA A 119 17.34 -6.79 -11.60
N LYS A 120 17.06 -6.76 -12.91
CA LYS A 120 15.96 -5.96 -13.48
C LYS A 120 14.60 -6.38 -12.91
N TYR A 121 14.34 -7.69 -12.85
CA TYR A 121 13.10 -8.21 -12.28
C TYR A 121 12.96 -7.87 -10.79
N ALA A 122 14.00 -8.08 -10.00
CA ALA A 122 14.04 -7.73 -8.58
C ALA A 122 13.84 -6.22 -8.37
N GLY A 123 14.51 -5.39 -9.18
CA GLY A 123 14.35 -3.94 -9.15
C GLY A 123 12.90 -3.53 -9.40
N LYS A 124 12.27 -4.05 -10.46
CA LYS A 124 10.85 -3.80 -10.75
C LYS A 124 9.94 -4.29 -9.62
N ALA A 125 10.18 -5.49 -9.11
CA ALA A 125 9.44 -6.10 -8.02
C ALA A 125 9.50 -5.30 -6.70
N ILE A 126 10.48 -4.39 -6.56
CA ILE A 126 10.58 -3.45 -5.44
C ILE A 126 9.97 -2.09 -5.80
N VAL A 127 10.32 -1.53 -6.96
CA VAL A 127 9.93 -0.17 -7.35
C VAL A 127 8.44 -0.07 -7.63
N ALA A 128 7.83 -1.05 -8.30
CA ALA A 128 6.39 -0.99 -8.60
C ALA A 128 5.52 -0.97 -7.33
N PRO A 129 5.72 -1.86 -6.33
CA PRO A 129 5.02 -1.75 -5.05
C PRO A 129 5.34 -0.47 -4.28
N LEU A 130 6.56 0.05 -4.38
CA LEU A 130 6.95 1.29 -3.69
C LEU A 130 6.16 2.48 -4.23
N LEU A 131 6.08 2.61 -5.55
CA LEU A 131 5.29 3.67 -6.20
C LEU A 131 3.80 3.53 -5.90
N ALA A 132 3.28 2.30 -5.94
CA ALA A 132 1.90 2.01 -5.53
C ALA A 132 1.62 2.44 -4.09
N GLY A 133 2.52 2.12 -3.16
CA GLY A 133 2.41 2.52 -1.76
C GLY A 133 2.48 4.03 -1.56
N ILE A 134 3.40 4.72 -2.24
CA ILE A 134 3.56 6.19 -2.17
C ILE A 134 2.32 6.91 -2.72
N ILE A 135 1.82 6.50 -3.88
CA ILE A 135 0.68 7.14 -4.54
C ILE A 135 -0.60 6.91 -3.74
N GLU A 136 -0.84 5.67 -3.28
CA GLU A 136 -1.97 5.38 -2.39
C GLU A 136 -1.89 6.27 -1.16
N SER A 137 -0.73 6.32 -0.49
CA SER A 137 -0.58 7.09 0.74
C SER A 137 -0.75 8.58 0.50
N GLY A 138 -0.43 9.08 -0.70
CA GLY A 138 -0.66 10.48 -1.06
C GLY A 138 -2.14 10.85 -1.00
N VAL A 139 -3.01 9.90 -1.34
CA VAL A 139 -4.47 10.08 -1.34
C VAL A 139 -5.08 9.71 0.01
N ALA A 140 -4.67 8.58 0.58
CA ALA A 140 -5.33 7.98 1.75
C ALA A 140 -4.82 8.53 3.09
N ASN A 141 -3.53 8.86 3.22
CA ASN A 141 -2.93 9.20 4.52
C ASN A 141 -3.58 10.43 5.16
N ARG A 142 -3.92 11.46 4.36
CA ARG A 142 -4.61 12.66 4.85
C ARG A 142 -5.99 12.32 5.41
N ALA A 143 -6.75 11.49 4.69
CA ALA A 143 -8.08 11.05 5.13
C ALA A 143 -7.99 10.14 6.37
N GLU A 144 -6.98 9.28 6.46
CA GLU A 144 -6.70 8.47 7.66
C GLU A 144 -6.33 9.36 8.86
N ALA A 145 -5.45 10.34 8.70
CA ALA A 145 -5.07 11.28 9.77
C ALA A 145 -6.25 12.16 10.22
N GLN A 146 -7.10 12.61 9.29
CA GLN A 146 -8.33 13.34 9.62
C GLN A 146 -9.31 12.50 10.44
N ARG A 147 -9.44 11.21 10.12
CA ARG A 147 -10.25 10.27 10.91
C ARG A 147 -9.66 10.03 12.29
N PHE A 148 -8.33 9.96 12.39
CA PHE A 148 -7.63 9.75 13.66
C PHE A 148 -7.82 10.92 14.63
N PHE A 149 -7.60 12.16 14.19
CA PHE A 149 -7.70 13.33 15.07
C PHE A 149 -9.10 13.93 15.18
N GLY A 150 -9.93 13.76 14.15
CA GLY A 150 -11.10 14.62 13.90
C GLY A 150 -10.71 15.91 13.18
N PHE A 151 -11.69 16.54 12.50
CA PHE A 151 -11.48 17.70 11.61
C PHE A 151 -10.80 18.89 12.29
N GLU A 152 -11.26 19.30 13.47
CA GLU A 152 -10.76 20.48 14.18
C GLU A 152 -9.32 20.28 14.67
N LYS A 153 -9.06 19.16 15.36
CA LYS A 153 -7.72 18.84 15.85
C LYS A 153 -6.74 18.60 14.70
N PHE A 154 -7.18 17.98 13.61
CA PHE A 154 -6.36 17.86 12.40
C PHE A 154 -5.96 19.21 11.81
N ALA A 155 -6.90 20.16 11.73
CA ALA A 155 -6.60 21.52 11.25
C ALA A 155 -5.58 22.23 12.15
N SER A 156 -5.72 22.09 13.47
CA SER A 156 -4.74 22.61 14.44
C SER A 156 -3.35 21.99 14.24
N VAL A 157 -3.26 20.67 14.08
CA VAL A 157 -2.00 19.96 13.80
C VAL A 157 -1.38 20.43 12.47
N GLN A 158 -2.17 20.58 11.41
CA GLN A 158 -1.66 21.08 10.12
C GLN A 158 -1.12 22.51 10.23
N ASN A 159 -1.83 23.39 10.92
CA ASN A 159 -1.39 24.76 11.17
C ASN A 159 -0.11 24.78 12.01
N GLY A 160 -0.02 23.94 13.05
CA GLY A 160 1.17 23.80 13.87
C GLY A 160 2.39 23.32 13.09
N ILE A 161 2.23 22.32 12.22
CA ILE A 161 3.28 21.84 11.32
C ILE A 161 3.73 22.96 10.38
N ARG A 162 2.78 23.69 9.77
CA ARG A 162 3.08 24.80 8.86
C ARG A 162 3.81 25.94 9.54
N LEU A 163 3.38 26.34 10.74
CA LEU A 163 4.04 27.37 11.54
C LEU A 163 5.45 26.96 11.93
N TRP A 164 5.65 25.70 12.32
CA TRP A 164 6.99 25.18 12.62
C TRP A 164 7.91 25.14 11.39
N GLN A 165 7.37 24.76 10.22
CA GLN A 165 8.13 24.79 8.97
C GLN A 165 8.54 26.22 8.60
N ASN A 166 7.63 27.19 8.78
CA ASN A 166 7.88 28.60 8.48
C ASN A 166 8.86 29.25 9.47
N SER A 167 8.91 28.81 10.74
CA SER A 167 9.82 29.37 11.75
C SER A 167 11.25 28.84 11.65
N ARG A 168 11.49 27.77 10.87
CA ARG A 168 12.85 27.34 10.48
C ARG A 168 13.16 27.81 9.06
N ALA A 169 13.82 28.96 8.94
CA ALA A 169 14.45 29.44 7.71
C ALA A 169 15.41 28.38 7.08
N PRO A 170 15.81 28.53 5.80
CA PRO A 170 15.82 27.50 4.75
C PRO A 170 17.02 26.52 4.75
N GLN A 171 17.66 26.25 5.88
CA GLN A 171 18.91 25.48 5.89
C GLN A 171 18.77 23.97 5.99
N LEU A 172 17.61 23.45 6.39
CA LEU A 172 17.38 21.99 6.44
C LEU A 172 15.98 21.54 6.05
N CYS A 173 15.21 22.43 5.40
CA CYS A 173 14.06 21.97 4.64
C CYS A 173 14.62 21.18 3.47
N ARG A 174 14.67 19.83 3.58
CA ARG A 174 14.86 18.98 2.40
C ARG A 174 13.82 19.44 1.38
N PRO A 175 14.24 20.06 0.26
CA PRO A 175 13.30 20.62 -0.70
C PRO A 175 12.35 19.50 -1.13
N GLY A 176 11.05 19.70 -0.91
CA GLY A 176 9.99 18.73 -1.22
C GLY A 176 9.29 18.08 -0.01
N TRP A 177 9.96 17.90 1.14
CA TRP A 177 9.29 17.24 2.29
C TRP A 177 8.18 18.07 2.92
N GLY A 178 8.28 19.41 2.88
CA GLY A 178 7.19 20.30 3.30
C GLY A 178 5.94 20.13 2.43
N ILE A 179 6.12 20.03 1.11
CA ILE A 179 5.02 19.84 0.15
C ILE A 179 4.36 18.48 0.36
N VAL A 180 5.15 17.41 0.51
CA VAL A 180 4.61 16.07 0.77
C VAL A 180 3.89 16.00 2.12
N ALA A 181 4.45 16.57 3.19
CA ALA A 181 3.79 16.58 4.50
C ALA A 181 2.50 17.42 4.51
N CYS A 182 2.45 18.53 3.76
CA CYS A 182 1.25 19.34 3.62
C CYS A 182 0.18 18.69 2.73
N ALA A 183 0.59 18.02 1.65
CA ALA A 183 -0.33 17.37 0.71
C ALA A 183 -0.88 16.05 1.29
N ALA A 184 0.02 15.16 1.73
CA ALA A 184 -0.32 13.81 2.17
C ALA A 184 -0.61 13.72 3.68
N GLY A 185 -0.26 14.72 4.48
CA GLY A 185 -0.53 14.75 5.92
C GLY A 185 0.57 14.15 6.80
N PRO A 186 0.43 14.26 8.13
CA PRO A 186 1.41 13.76 9.10
C PRO A 186 1.54 12.23 9.03
N GLY A 187 2.72 11.72 9.39
CA GLY A 187 2.98 10.27 9.44
C GLY A 187 3.12 9.59 8.07
N PHE A 188 3.14 10.35 6.97
CA PHE A 188 3.13 9.82 5.59
C PHE A 188 4.09 8.66 5.34
N THR A 189 5.35 8.74 5.79
CA THR A 189 6.34 7.69 5.48
C THR A 189 6.00 6.34 6.08
N ALA A 190 5.51 6.31 7.32
CA ALA A 190 5.08 5.05 7.93
C ALA A 190 3.83 4.48 7.22
N ASN A 191 2.95 5.36 6.74
CA ASN A 191 1.81 4.95 5.92
C ASN A 191 2.27 4.37 4.57
N ALA A 192 3.17 5.07 3.87
CA ALA A 192 3.73 4.63 2.60
C ALA A 192 4.51 3.32 2.74
N SER A 193 5.31 3.17 3.80
CA SER A 193 6.00 1.92 4.13
C SER A 193 5.02 0.78 4.40
N ARG A 194 3.94 1.03 5.14
CA ARG A 194 2.86 0.05 5.36
C ARG A 194 2.28 -0.40 4.02
N ASN A 195 1.93 0.54 3.15
CA ASN A 195 1.30 0.21 1.87
C ASN A 195 2.27 -0.41 0.87
N PHE A 196 3.56 -0.06 0.91
CA PHE A 196 4.60 -0.77 0.19
C PHE A 196 4.66 -2.26 0.59
N ILE A 197 4.68 -2.55 1.89
CA ILE A 197 4.65 -3.94 2.40
C ILE A 197 3.39 -4.65 1.91
N MET A 198 2.22 -4.03 2.07
CA MET A 198 0.96 -4.65 1.65
C MET A 198 0.88 -4.88 0.15
N SER A 199 1.36 -3.92 -0.65
CA SER A 199 1.44 -4.02 -2.10
C SER A 199 2.42 -5.12 -2.52
N GLY A 200 3.60 -5.17 -1.91
CA GLY A 200 4.60 -6.19 -2.20
C GLY A 200 4.12 -7.59 -1.84
N THR A 201 3.48 -7.77 -0.69
CA THR A 201 2.97 -9.08 -0.28
C THR A 201 1.80 -9.52 -1.16
N SER A 202 0.89 -8.60 -1.50
CA SER A 202 -0.33 -8.93 -2.26
C SER A 202 -0.06 -9.14 -3.74
N PHE A 203 0.77 -8.29 -4.36
CA PHE A 203 0.93 -8.25 -5.81
C PHE A 203 2.23 -8.84 -6.32
N VAL A 204 3.21 -9.12 -5.46
CA VAL A 204 4.48 -9.74 -5.85
C VAL A 204 4.65 -11.09 -5.16
N ALA A 205 4.70 -11.10 -3.83
CA ALA A 205 5.05 -12.31 -3.09
C ALA A 205 3.95 -13.39 -3.22
N THR A 206 2.70 -13.05 -2.94
CA THR A 206 1.56 -13.98 -3.05
C THR A 206 1.48 -14.63 -4.43
N PRO A 207 1.38 -13.88 -5.55
CA PRO A 207 1.28 -14.48 -6.88
C PRO A 207 2.52 -15.29 -7.26
N SER A 208 3.73 -14.80 -6.96
CA SER A 208 4.97 -15.51 -7.29
C SER A 208 5.07 -16.84 -6.54
N LEU A 209 4.82 -16.83 -5.23
CA LEU A 209 4.91 -18.02 -4.40
C LEU A 209 3.78 -19.01 -4.71
N TYR A 210 2.55 -18.52 -4.92
CA TYR A 210 1.43 -19.37 -5.28
C TYR A 210 1.68 -20.06 -6.62
N ARG A 211 2.15 -19.33 -7.63
CA ARG A 211 2.43 -19.90 -8.95
C ARG A 211 3.53 -20.96 -8.87
N GLN A 212 4.59 -20.69 -8.12
CA GLN A 212 5.81 -21.50 -8.10
C GLN A 212 5.73 -22.72 -7.18
N TYR A 213 5.03 -22.61 -6.04
CA TYR A 213 5.09 -23.62 -4.97
C TYR A 213 3.73 -24.25 -4.64
N PHE A 214 2.60 -23.68 -5.05
CA PHE A 214 1.30 -24.29 -4.78
C PHE A 214 1.04 -25.46 -5.74
N PRO A 215 0.55 -26.63 -5.26
CA PRO A 215 0.33 -27.80 -6.10
C PRO A 215 -0.66 -27.48 -7.25
N GLN A 216 -0.25 -27.81 -8.48
CA GLN A 216 -0.92 -27.37 -9.71
C GLN A 216 -2.36 -27.89 -9.80
N GLU A 217 -2.56 -29.15 -9.42
CA GLU A 217 -3.86 -29.85 -9.39
C GLU A 217 -4.83 -29.30 -8.34
N GLN A 218 -4.32 -28.54 -7.36
CA GLN A 218 -5.13 -27.91 -6.31
C GLN A 218 -5.37 -26.43 -6.57
N LYS A 219 -4.79 -25.86 -7.64
CA LYS A 219 -4.95 -24.44 -7.94
C LYS A 219 -6.39 -24.14 -8.34
N SER A 220 -7.00 -23.25 -7.60
CA SER A 220 -8.34 -22.71 -7.83
C SER A 220 -8.40 -21.28 -7.32
N THR A 221 -9.46 -20.56 -7.66
CA THR A 221 -9.72 -19.24 -7.08
C THR A 221 -9.87 -19.31 -5.55
N ALA A 222 -10.45 -20.39 -5.03
CA ALA A 222 -10.61 -20.59 -3.58
C ALA A 222 -9.27 -20.85 -2.88
N SER A 223 -8.41 -21.70 -3.44
CA SER A 223 -7.09 -21.95 -2.85
C SER A 223 -6.19 -20.71 -2.95
N LEU A 224 -6.29 -19.93 -4.03
CA LEU A 224 -5.60 -18.64 -4.13
C LEU A 224 -6.11 -17.63 -3.10
N PHE A 225 -7.42 -17.58 -2.85
CA PHE A 225 -8.00 -16.78 -1.77
C PHE A 225 -7.37 -17.18 -0.43
N TRP A 226 -7.37 -18.47 -0.07
CA TRP A 226 -6.84 -18.93 1.21
C TRP A 226 -5.32 -18.77 1.32
N PHE A 227 -4.58 -19.00 0.23
CA PHE A 227 -3.13 -18.79 0.19
C PHE A 227 -2.77 -17.31 0.34
N GLY A 228 -3.46 -16.44 -0.42
CA GLY A 228 -3.30 -15.00 -0.32
C GLY A 228 -3.73 -14.46 1.04
N LEU A 229 -4.80 -15.02 1.62
CA LEU A 229 -5.18 -14.78 3.00
C LEU A 229 -4.02 -15.14 3.92
N GLY A 230 -3.43 -16.33 3.80
CA GLY A 230 -2.28 -16.76 4.60
C GLY A 230 -1.08 -15.82 4.47
N MET A 231 -0.65 -15.53 3.25
CA MET A 231 0.51 -14.66 2.97
C MET A 231 0.29 -13.22 3.44
N ASN A 232 -0.87 -12.62 3.14
CA ASN A 232 -1.16 -11.25 3.52
C ASN A 232 -1.48 -11.12 5.01
N ILE A 233 -2.18 -12.10 5.61
CA ILE A 233 -2.54 -12.10 7.04
C ILE A 233 -1.34 -12.37 7.93
N PHE A 234 -0.60 -13.44 7.68
CA PHE A 234 0.44 -13.86 8.63
C PHE A 234 1.76 -13.15 8.38
N PHE A 235 2.20 -13.00 7.14
CA PHE A 235 3.48 -12.34 6.85
C PHE A 235 3.31 -10.84 6.63
N GLY A 236 2.41 -10.46 5.73
CA GLY A 236 2.19 -9.05 5.38
C GLY A 236 1.75 -8.19 6.57
N ASN A 237 0.74 -8.62 7.33
CA ASN A 237 0.26 -7.83 8.46
C ASN A 237 1.20 -7.84 9.68
N VAL A 238 2.11 -8.81 9.85
CA VAL A 238 3.14 -8.73 10.92
C VAL A 238 4.12 -7.59 10.65
N LEU A 239 4.57 -7.43 9.41
CA LEU A 239 5.42 -6.29 9.04
C LEU A 239 4.61 -4.99 8.97
N GLY A 240 3.40 -5.08 8.40
CA GLY A 240 2.48 -3.96 8.27
C GLY A 240 2.04 -3.38 9.61
N ILE A 241 1.92 -4.20 10.67
CA ILE A 241 1.50 -3.68 11.97
C ILE A 241 2.56 -2.86 12.67
N THR A 242 3.83 -3.24 12.54
CA THR A 242 4.94 -2.43 13.04
C THR A 242 4.90 -1.04 12.42
N GLN A 243 4.65 -0.95 11.11
CA GLN A 243 4.49 0.33 10.41
C GLN A 243 3.20 1.06 10.81
N GLN A 244 2.10 0.33 11.04
CA GLN A 244 0.85 0.92 11.52
C GLN A 244 0.98 1.51 12.94
N ALA A 245 1.69 0.82 13.83
CA ALA A 245 1.98 1.29 15.18
C ALA A 245 2.92 2.50 15.15
N LEU A 246 3.94 2.45 14.29
CA LEU A 246 4.81 3.59 14.04
C LEU A 246 4.02 4.80 13.53
N TRP A 247 3.09 4.57 12.59
CA TRP A 247 2.20 5.61 12.07
C TRP A 247 1.31 6.20 13.17
N GLY A 248 0.58 5.38 13.93
CA GLY A 248 -0.32 5.84 14.99
C GLY A 248 0.38 6.64 16.08
N ARG A 249 1.55 6.18 16.53
CA ARG A 249 2.38 6.91 17.51
C ARG A 249 2.95 8.20 16.94
N THR A 250 3.31 8.21 15.66
CA THR A 250 3.75 9.43 14.97
C THR A 250 2.61 10.46 14.97
N LEU A 251 1.37 10.04 14.72
CA LEU A 251 0.21 10.91 14.84
C LEU A 251 0.01 11.40 16.28
N ASP A 252 0.13 10.54 17.29
CA ASP A 252 0.01 11.03 18.68
C ASP A 252 1.05 12.10 19.03
N MET A 253 2.29 11.95 18.56
CA MET A 253 3.33 12.96 18.72
C MET A 253 2.95 14.27 18.02
N TYR A 254 2.49 14.20 16.77
CA TYR A 254 1.96 15.38 16.07
C TYR A 254 0.75 16.00 16.77
N GLY A 255 -0.05 15.20 17.50
CA GLY A 255 -1.20 15.66 18.26
C GLY A 255 -0.85 16.47 19.52
N ARG A 256 0.43 16.56 19.90
CA ARG A 256 0.92 17.29 21.08
C ARG A 256 1.81 18.46 20.65
N PRO A 257 1.71 19.64 21.28
CA PRO A 257 2.70 20.69 21.11
C PRO A 257 4.07 20.26 21.70
N PRO A 258 5.19 20.59 21.04
CA PRO A 258 5.27 21.16 19.70
C PRO A 258 4.93 20.10 18.63
N HIS A 259 4.09 20.44 17.65
CA HIS A 259 3.54 19.54 16.61
C HIS A 259 4.60 18.97 15.66
N GLN A 260 5.51 18.16 16.21
CA GLN A 260 6.71 17.65 15.58
C GLN A 260 6.87 16.18 15.93
N ALA A 261 7.26 15.39 14.94
CA ALA A 261 7.63 14.01 15.16
C ALA A 261 8.87 13.67 14.34
N SER A 262 9.74 12.87 14.95
CA SER A 262 10.83 12.18 14.26
C SER A 262 10.63 10.70 14.49
N TYR A 263 10.68 9.89 13.42
CA TYR A 263 10.54 8.44 13.55
C TYR A 263 11.56 7.84 14.51
N ARG A 264 12.78 8.38 14.56
CA ARG A 264 13.80 7.96 15.53
C ARG A 264 13.32 8.19 16.96
N THR A 265 12.70 9.34 17.23
CA THR A 265 12.14 9.66 18.55
C THR A 265 10.94 8.79 18.88
N VAL A 266 10.03 8.58 17.93
CA VAL A 266 8.87 7.67 18.10
C VAL A 266 9.33 6.27 18.46
N ILE A 267 10.34 5.75 17.74
CA ILE A 267 10.91 4.43 17.97
C ILE A 267 11.59 4.36 19.33
N ALA A 268 12.47 5.30 19.64
CA ALA A 268 13.21 5.33 20.90
C ALA A 268 12.28 5.48 22.11
N GLU A 269 11.26 6.34 22.03
CA GLU A 269 10.30 6.53 23.10
C GLU A 269 9.41 5.30 23.29
N GLY A 270 8.90 4.72 22.19
CA GLY A 270 8.11 3.49 22.24
C GLY A 270 8.89 2.34 22.84
N TRP A 271 10.13 2.13 22.38
CA TRP A 271 11.00 1.08 22.89
C TRP A 271 11.33 1.28 24.38
N ARG A 272 11.63 2.51 24.80
CA ARG A 272 11.92 2.82 26.19
C ARG A 272 10.72 2.59 27.12
N LYS A 273 9.51 2.94 26.68
CA LYS A 273 8.30 2.86 27.52
C LYS A 273 7.66 1.48 27.56
N GLU A 274 7.63 0.79 26.44
CA GLU A 274 6.81 -0.42 26.25
C GLU A 274 7.61 -1.57 25.60
N GLY A 275 8.89 -1.36 25.25
CA GLY A 275 9.71 -2.36 24.58
C GLY A 275 9.12 -2.77 23.22
N PRO A 276 9.29 -4.05 22.81
CA PRO A 276 8.69 -4.59 21.59
C PRO A 276 7.16 -4.45 21.53
N SER A 277 6.50 -4.47 22.70
CA SER A 277 5.04 -4.35 22.80
C SER A 277 4.50 -3.01 22.30
N ALA A 278 5.37 -2.00 22.19
CA ALA A 278 5.04 -0.71 21.59
C ALA A 278 4.54 -0.85 20.14
N PHE A 279 5.15 -1.78 19.39
CA PHE A 279 4.95 -1.96 17.95
C PHE A 279 4.20 -3.24 17.60
N PHE A 280 4.30 -4.27 18.44
CA PHE A 280 3.67 -5.55 18.20
C PHE A 280 3.10 -6.16 19.48
N THR A 281 1.81 -6.46 19.46
CA THR A 281 1.15 -7.33 20.44
C THR A 281 0.14 -8.20 19.72
N LEU A 282 -0.26 -9.31 20.33
CA LEU A 282 -1.30 -10.17 19.76
C LEU A 282 -2.63 -9.39 19.54
N PRO A 283 -3.14 -8.59 20.50
CA PRO A 283 -4.35 -7.78 20.27
C PRO A 283 -4.21 -6.79 19.12
N LYS A 284 -3.07 -6.10 19.02
CA LYS A 284 -2.77 -5.21 17.87
C LYS A 284 -2.86 -6.02 16.58
N TRP A 285 -2.14 -7.14 16.50
CA TRP A 285 -2.11 -7.99 15.31
C TRP A 285 -3.50 -8.49 14.92
N SER A 286 -4.22 -9.11 15.86
CA SER A 286 -5.56 -9.64 15.63
C SER A 286 -6.54 -8.58 15.15
N SER A 287 -6.49 -7.37 15.71
CA SER A 287 -7.39 -6.28 15.25
C SER A 287 -7.13 -5.87 13.80
N ARG A 288 -5.85 -5.80 13.41
CA ARG A 288 -5.46 -5.46 12.04
C ARG A 288 -5.85 -6.57 11.09
N VAL A 289 -5.62 -7.81 11.48
CA VAL A 289 -6.04 -8.99 10.74
C VAL A 289 -7.55 -8.99 10.52
N LEU A 290 -8.35 -8.81 11.57
CA LEU A 290 -9.81 -8.79 11.46
C LEU A 290 -10.32 -7.64 10.60
N MET A 291 -9.69 -6.47 10.67
CA MET A 291 -10.06 -5.33 9.82
C MET A 291 -9.76 -5.60 8.34
N ASN A 292 -8.64 -6.28 8.07
CA ASN A 292 -8.12 -6.41 6.72
C ASN A 292 -8.51 -7.71 6.02
N ALA A 293 -8.78 -8.77 6.77
CA ALA A 293 -9.00 -10.12 6.23
C ALA A 293 -10.06 -10.14 5.11
N PRO A 294 -11.21 -9.46 5.25
CA PRO A 294 -12.22 -9.48 4.19
C PRO A 294 -11.71 -8.87 2.88
N ILE A 295 -11.00 -7.74 2.95
CA ILE A 295 -10.48 -7.11 1.74
C ILE A 295 -9.25 -7.85 1.22
N GLN A 296 -8.24 -8.09 2.06
CA GLN A 296 -6.98 -8.71 1.63
C GLN A 296 -7.16 -10.14 1.11
N GLY A 297 -8.13 -10.89 1.62
CA GLY A 297 -8.51 -12.18 1.05
C GLY A 297 -9.18 -12.02 -0.32
N THR A 298 -10.09 -11.04 -0.45
CA THR A 298 -10.77 -10.77 -1.73
C THR A 298 -9.89 -10.06 -2.75
N MET A 299 -8.73 -9.52 -2.36
CA MET A 299 -7.81 -8.85 -3.27
C MET A 299 -7.36 -9.76 -4.42
N PRO A 300 -6.72 -10.92 -4.20
CA PRO A 300 -6.43 -11.85 -5.29
C PRO A 300 -7.65 -12.16 -6.17
N PHE A 301 -8.83 -12.36 -5.59
CA PHE A 301 -10.08 -12.58 -6.34
C PHE A 301 -10.47 -11.37 -7.21
N PHE A 302 -10.57 -10.19 -6.62
CA PHE A 302 -10.95 -8.93 -7.28
C PHE A 302 -9.97 -8.56 -8.39
N TYR A 303 -8.67 -8.79 -8.15
CA TYR A 303 -7.61 -8.57 -9.13
C TYR A 303 -7.61 -9.57 -10.28
N ASN A 304 -8.15 -10.77 -10.07
CA ASN A 304 -8.19 -11.80 -11.10
C ASN A 304 -9.51 -11.85 -11.86
N GLN A 305 -10.61 -11.37 -11.28
CA GLN A 305 -11.93 -11.45 -11.91
C GLN A 305 -12.55 -10.09 -12.24
N VAL A 306 -12.28 -9.03 -11.46
CA VAL A 306 -12.97 -7.74 -11.62
C VAL A 306 -12.09 -6.70 -12.31
N LEU A 307 -10.84 -6.56 -11.88
CA LEU A 307 -9.91 -5.57 -12.46
C LEU A 307 -9.53 -5.84 -13.93
N PRO A 308 -9.32 -7.11 -14.37
CA PRO A 308 -9.00 -7.42 -15.76
C PRO A 308 -10.11 -7.02 -16.74
N LEU A 309 -11.37 -6.95 -16.29
CA LEU A 309 -12.49 -6.47 -17.11
C LEU A 309 -12.43 -4.96 -17.38
N GLY A 310 -11.85 -4.18 -16.46
CA GLY A 310 -11.63 -2.74 -16.62
C GLY A 310 -10.34 -2.40 -17.37
N GLU A 311 -9.39 -3.32 -17.39
CA GLU A 311 -8.04 -3.10 -17.92
C GLU A 311 -8.00 -2.72 -19.41
N PRO A 312 -8.74 -3.37 -20.34
CA PRO A 312 -8.75 -2.97 -21.75
C PRO A 312 -9.23 -1.52 -21.96
N SER A 313 -10.25 -1.11 -21.21
CA SER A 313 -10.84 0.23 -21.27
C SER A 313 -9.86 1.28 -20.76
N VAL A 314 -9.17 1.01 -19.65
CA VAL A 314 -8.17 1.93 -19.10
C VAL A 314 -6.92 1.97 -19.97
N LEU A 315 -6.43 0.84 -20.48
CA LEU A 315 -5.32 0.81 -21.42
C LEU A 315 -5.63 1.60 -22.70
N LYS A 316 -6.88 1.53 -23.19
CA LYS A 316 -7.34 2.32 -24.34
C LYS A 316 -7.32 3.81 -24.02
N PHE A 317 -7.75 4.20 -22.82
CA PHE A 317 -7.70 5.58 -22.35
C PHE A 317 -6.25 6.09 -22.18
N VAL A 318 -5.39 5.32 -21.53
CA VAL A 318 -3.97 5.66 -21.36
C VAL A 318 -3.29 5.79 -22.71
N LYS A 319 -3.47 4.82 -23.63
CA LYS A 319 -2.94 4.92 -25.01
C LYS A 319 -3.40 6.18 -25.73
N LYS A 320 -4.65 6.61 -25.50
CA LYS A 320 -5.19 7.86 -26.05
C LYS A 320 -4.51 9.10 -25.46
N ILE A 321 -4.25 9.12 -24.15
CA ILE A 321 -3.50 10.22 -23.51
C ILE A 321 -2.05 10.24 -23.99
N THR A 322 -1.37 9.08 -24.02
CA THR A 322 0.03 9.02 -24.43
C THR A 322 0.21 9.41 -25.89
N SER A 323 -0.72 9.05 -26.78
CA SER A 323 -0.67 9.45 -28.19
C SER A 323 -0.94 10.94 -28.42
N VAL A 324 -1.72 11.57 -27.55
CA VAL A 324 -1.90 13.03 -27.53
C VAL A 324 -0.61 13.70 -27.07
N LEU A 325 -0.04 13.26 -25.95
CA LEU A 325 1.19 13.84 -25.39
C LEU A 325 2.40 13.68 -26.32
N SER A 326 2.51 12.54 -27.01
CA SER A 326 3.58 12.30 -27.99
C SER A 326 3.42 13.08 -29.31
N ARG A 327 2.22 13.58 -29.62
CA ARG A 327 2.00 14.46 -30.79
C ARG A 327 2.38 15.90 -30.48
N SER A 328 2.17 16.33 -29.24
CA SER A 328 2.59 17.66 -28.76
C SER A 328 4.11 17.81 -28.62
N SER A 329 4.90 16.72 -28.56
CA SER A 329 6.37 16.79 -28.52
C SER A 329 7.06 16.73 -29.90
N VAL A 330 6.28 16.71 -31.00
CA VAL A 330 6.80 16.66 -32.38
C VAL A 330 6.47 17.97 -33.14
N THR A 331 5.98 18.98 -32.42
CA THR A 331 5.60 20.30 -32.97
C THR A 331 6.39 21.45 -32.34
N GLU A 332 7.62 21.18 -31.89
CA GLU A 332 8.65 22.20 -31.63
C GLU A 332 9.81 22.06 -32.61
#